data_AF-A0A1Q3W3I0-F1
#
_entry.id   AF-A0A1Q3W3I0-F1
#
_cell.length_a   1.000
_cell.length_b   1.000
_cell.length_c   1.000
_cell.angle_alpha   90.00
_cell.angle_beta   90.00
_cell.angle_gamma   90.00
#
_symmetry.space_group_name_H-M   'P 1'
#
loop_
_entity.id
_entity.type
_entity.pdbx_description
1 polymer ?
#
loop_
_entity_poly.entity_id
_entity_poly.type
_entity_poly.pdbx_seq_one_letter_code
_entity_poly.pdbx_strand_id
1 'polypeptide(L)'
;MSLCLASAGVVKSLSVAAFMLAWTHSIEKIEWQEDWRVTSQGLEIVEARVKGSGAGMEPPPEARLSDGWFHWQPKLAPLPQVALGNSGLAGEWRICADGACRTLSDLLGHPVGTNVTVMRACDLPATERLRTGETTSNERAARDADFYDRRGREHALAKAYDEAIADYNEAIRLQPLAAHFYLDRGMAYRAKGDRPRALADFTHAVRLDPALEIALAQRKALALEIEQLGARMPRSQKSATK
;
A
#
# COMPACT_ATOMS: atom_id res chain seq x y z
N MET A 1 14.58 -12.01 20.35
CA MET A 1 13.80 -11.76 19.13
C MET A 1 13.78 -10.26 18.91
N SER A 2 13.80 -9.83 17.66
CA SER A 2 13.86 -8.41 17.33
C SER A 2 12.75 -8.08 16.34
N LEU A 3 12.17 -6.89 16.44
CA LEU A 3 11.18 -6.35 15.53
C LEU A 3 11.85 -5.45 14.49
N CYS A 4 11.58 -5.70 13.21
CA CYS A 4 12.08 -4.91 12.10
C CYS A 4 10.97 -4.03 11.56
N LEU A 5 11.22 -2.73 11.51
CA LEU A 5 10.37 -1.70 10.94
C LEU A 5 10.99 -1.24 9.62
N ALA A 6 10.23 -1.30 8.53
CA ALA A 6 10.66 -0.84 7.21
C ALA A 6 9.68 0.21 6.66
N SER A 7 10.17 1.38 6.30
CA SER A 7 9.37 2.44 5.67
C SER A 7 10.29 3.37 4.87
N ALA A 8 9.85 3.81 3.70
CA ALA A 8 10.58 4.79 2.88
C ALA A 8 12.07 4.45 2.62
N GLY A 9 12.41 3.16 2.48
CA GLY A 9 13.80 2.70 2.31
C GLY A 9 14.64 2.68 3.60
N VAL A 10 14.10 3.13 4.73
CA VAL A 10 14.71 3.03 6.06
C VAL A 10 14.30 1.72 6.73
N VAL A 11 15.27 1.02 7.30
CA VAL A 11 15.02 -0.16 8.15
C VAL A 11 15.59 0.08 9.53
N LYS A 12 14.77 -0.16 10.56
CA LYS A 12 15.16 -0.07 11.97
C LYS A 12 14.81 -1.37 12.68
N SER A 13 15.75 -1.87 13.47
CA SER A 13 15.56 -3.05 14.32
C SER A 13 15.39 -2.63 15.77
N LEU A 14 14.39 -3.18 16.45
CA LEU A 14 14.13 -3.03 17.87
C LEU A 14 14.32 -4.38 18.54
N SER A 15 15.18 -4.47 19.56
CA SER A 15 15.42 -5.70 20.30
C SER A 15 14.30 -5.96 21.31
N VAL A 16 13.12 -6.33 20.83
CA VAL A 16 11.91 -6.57 21.64
C VAL A 16 11.29 -7.92 21.31
N ALA A 17 10.92 -8.68 22.35
CA ALA A 17 10.21 -9.95 22.20
C ALA A 17 8.68 -9.78 22.21
N ALA A 18 8.20 -8.70 22.81
CA ALA A 18 6.80 -8.30 22.81
C ALA A 18 6.71 -6.77 22.82
N PHE A 19 5.62 -6.23 22.29
CA PHE A 19 5.37 -4.80 22.26
C PHE A 19 3.86 -4.53 22.19
N MET A 20 3.46 -3.36 22.68
CA MET A 20 2.12 -2.83 22.46
C MET A 20 2.19 -1.85 21.29
N LEU A 21 1.33 -2.06 20.31
CA LEU A 21 1.07 -1.13 19.23
C LEU A 21 -0.15 -0.28 19.61
N ALA A 22 -0.04 1.04 19.53
CA ALA A 22 -1.13 1.94 19.88
C ALA A 22 -1.29 3.05 18.83
N TRP A 23 -2.54 3.43 18.57
CA TRP A 23 -2.87 4.59 17.73
C TRP A 23 -4.20 5.19 18.15
N THR A 24 -4.46 6.41 17.71
CA THR A 24 -5.72 7.11 17.98
C THR A 24 -6.38 7.50 16.69
N HIS A 25 -7.65 7.15 16.54
CA HIS A 25 -8.43 7.52 15.37
C HIS A 25 -8.57 9.04 15.28
N SER A 26 -8.21 9.64 14.15
CA SER A 26 -8.09 11.10 14.04
C SER A 26 -9.43 11.84 14.17
N ILE A 27 -10.53 11.23 13.72
CA ILE A 27 -11.89 11.83 13.75
C ILE A 27 -12.58 11.48 15.06
N GLU A 28 -12.92 10.20 15.26
CA GLU A 28 -13.58 9.69 16.46
C GLU A 28 -12.81 9.91 17.79
N LYS A 29 -11.51 10.20 17.75
CA LYS A 29 -10.64 10.34 18.94
C LYS A 29 -10.63 9.10 19.84
N ILE A 30 -10.91 7.93 19.27
CA ILE A 30 -10.91 6.64 19.97
C ILE A 30 -9.50 6.05 19.93
N GLU A 31 -9.03 5.60 21.10
CA GLU A 31 -7.75 4.93 21.23
C GLU A 31 -7.89 3.42 20.98
N TRP A 32 -6.95 2.88 20.21
CA TRP A 32 -6.83 1.47 19.91
C TRP A 32 -5.45 0.98 20.31
N GLN A 33 -5.39 -0.19 20.94
CA GLN A 33 -4.14 -0.81 21.37
C GLN A 33 -4.16 -2.31 21.08
N GLU A 34 -3.01 -2.85 20.74
CA GLU A 34 -2.80 -4.26 20.43
C GLU A 34 -1.49 -4.73 21.04
N ASP A 35 -1.52 -5.85 21.77
CA ASP A 35 -0.32 -6.47 22.29
C ASP A 35 0.16 -7.56 21.34
N TRP A 36 1.43 -7.46 20.94
CA TRP A 36 2.06 -8.33 19.96
C TRP A 36 3.25 -9.07 20.56
N ARG A 37 3.47 -10.30 20.10
CA ARG A 37 4.68 -11.10 20.36
C ARG A 37 5.45 -11.30 19.07
N VAL A 38 6.77 -11.19 19.16
CA VAL A 38 7.70 -11.48 18.07
C VAL A 38 8.18 -12.91 18.23
N THR A 39 7.68 -13.79 17.36
CA THR A 39 7.98 -15.22 17.36
C THR A 39 8.81 -15.61 16.14
N SER A 40 9.33 -16.83 16.11
CA SER A 40 10.03 -17.37 14.94
C SER A 40 9.09 -17.64 13.76
N GLN A 41 7.78 -17.75 14.01
CA GLN A 41 6.76 -17.95 12.98
C GLN A 41 6.18 -16.64 12.43
N GLY A 42 6.48 -15.50 13.09
CA GLY A 42 5.97 -14.19 12.72
C GLY A 42 5.51 -13.38 13.93
N LEU A 43 4.68 -12.37 13.66
CA LEU A 43 4.05 -11.51 14.64
C LEU A 43 2.72 -12.11 15.08
N GLU A 44 2.60 -12.42 16.36
CA GLU A 44 1.40 -12.98 16.96
C GLU A 44 0.70 -11.89 17.76
N ILE A 45 -0.58 -11.63 17.46
CA ILE A 45 -1.41 -10.74 18.26
C ILE A 45 -1.97 -11.50 19.46
N VAL A 46 -1.75 -10.97 20.66
CA VAL A 46 -2.14 -11.60 21.93
C VAL A 46 -3.48 -11.05 22.42
N GLU A 47 -3.64 -9.73 22.35
CA GLU A 47 -4.84 -9.03 22.78
C GLU A 47 -5.02 -7.78 21.91
N ALA A 48 -6.27 -7.44 21.62
CA ALA A 48 -6.64 -6.14 21.08
C ALA A 48 -7.66 -5.47 22.01
N ARG A 49 -7.59 -4.14 22.07
CA ARG A 49 -8.48 -3.35 22.90
C ARG A 49 -8.77 -1.96 22.31
N VAL A 50 -10.00 -1.49 22.51
CA VAL A 50 -10.46 -0.18 22.02
C VAL A 50 -11.25 0.58 23.09
N LYS A 51 -10.96 1.87 23.26
CA LYS A 51 -11.54 2.73 24.31
C LYS A 51 -12.87 3.38 23.89
N GLY A 52 -13.77 2.59 23.31
CA GLY A 52 -15.08 3.05 22.84
C GLY A 52 -15.51 2.35 21.55
N SER A 53 -16.55 2.92 20.93
CA SER A 53 -17.08 2.47 19.64
C SER A 53 -17.44 3.70 18.81
N GLY A 54 -17.09 3.70 17.53
CA GLY A 54 -17.37 4.75 16.55
C GLY A 54 -17.32 4.14 15.15
N ALA A 55 -17.66 4.91 14.12
CA ALA A 55 -17.76 4.38 12.75
C ALA A 55 -16.43 3.76 12.29
N GLY A 56 -16.42 2.45 12.05
CA GLY A 56 -15.23 1.69 11.65
C GLY A 56 -14.28 1.33 12.81
N MET A 57 -14.70 1.57 14.05
CA MET A 57 -14.00 1.23 15.30
C MET A 57 -14.85 0.32 16.18
N GLU A 58 -15.80 -0.40 15.60
CA GLU A 58 -16.70 -1.29 16.33
C GLU A 58 -15.91 -2.50 16.86
N PRO A 59 -15.95 -2.76 18.18
CA PRO A 59 -15.36 -3.97 18.73
C PRO A 59 -16.12 -5.21 18.23
N PRO A 60 -15.46 -6.36 18.09
CA PRO A 60 -16.12 -7.57 17.62
C PRO A 60 -17.11 -8.12 18.68
N PRO A 61 -18.09 -8.96 18.29
CA PRO A 61 -19.13 -9.46 19.21
C PRO A 61 -18.61 -10.21 20.45
N GLU A 62 -17.43 -10.84 20.33
CA GLU A 62 -16.76 -11.53 21.43
C GLU A 62 -16.10 -10.58 22.44
N ALA A 63 -15.96 -9.30 22.11
CA ALA A 63 -15.30 -8.34 22.98
C ALA A 63 -16.04 -8.17 24.31
N ARG A 64 -15.28 -7.88 25.35
CA ARG A 64 -15.77 -7.68 26.71
C ARG A 64 -15.34 -6.31 27.21
N LEU A 65 -16.29 -5.55 27.70
CA LEU A 65 -16.05 -4.23 28.26
C LEU A 65 -15.49 -4.38 29.69
N SER A 66 -14.28 -3.88 29.92
CA SER A 66 -13.65 -3.77 31.24
C SER A 66 -12.94 -2.42 31.34
N ASP A 67 -13.10 -1.70 32.45
CA ASP A 67 -12.40 -0.43 32.72
C ASP A 67 -12.50 0.63 31.60
N GLY A 68 -13.63 0.65 30.89
CA GLY A 68 -13.87 1.57 29.77
C GLY A 68 -13.21 1.17 28.44
N TRP A 69 -12.66 -0.04 28.36
CA TRP A 69 -12.06 -0.63 27.17
C TRP A 69 -12.79 -1.91 26.77
N PHE A 70 -13.05 -2.09 25.48
CA PHE A 70 -13.44 -3.37 24.94
C PHE A 70 -12.20 -4.20 24.69
N HIS A 71 -12.08 -5.37 25.31
CA HIS A 71 -10.96 -6.30 25.16
C HIS A 71 -11.39 -7.56 24.44
N TRP A 72 -10.53 -8.09 23.57
CA TRP A 72 -10.70 -9.41 22.96
C TRP A 72 -9.36 -10.02 22.56
N GLN A 73 -9.35 -11.33 22.31
CA GLN A 73 -8.20 -12.05 21.80
C GLN A 73 -8.45 -12.44 20.35
N PRO A 74 -7.78 -11.79 19.37
CA PRO A 74 -7.95 -12.13 17.97
C PRO A 74 -7.45 -13.55 17.70
N LYS A 75 -8.27 -14.36 17.02
CA LYS A 75 -7.92 -15.74 16.64
C LYS A 75 -7.23 -15.76 15.27
N LEU A 76 -6.02 -15.20 15.21
CA LEU A 76 -5.21 -15.13 14.00
C LEU A 76 -3.96 -16.00 14.13
N ALA A 77 -3.58 -16.68 13.05
CA ALA A 77 -2.27 -17.31 12.97
C ALA A 77 -1.16 -16.24 12.97
N PRO A 78 0.08 -16.56 13.41
CA PRO A 78 1.19 -15.63 13.36
C PRO A 78 1.36 -15.02 11.96
N LEU A 79 1.39 -13.70 11.90
CA LEU A 79 1.48 -12.96 10.65
C LEU A 79 2.95 -12.80 10.24
N PRO A 80 3.33 -13.08 8.99
CA PRO A 80 4.71 -12.90 8.55
C PRO A 80 5.14 -11.42 8.58
N GLN A 81 4.19 -10.52 8.37
CA GLN A 81 4.39 -9.08 8.47
C GLN A 81 3.06 -8.37 8.76
N VAL A 82 3.13 -7.17 9.34
CA VAL A 82 2.00 -6.29 9.58
C VAL A 82 2.27 -4.96 8.88
N ALA A 83 1.35 -4.54 8.01
CA ALA A 83 1.45 -3.27 7.29
C ALA A 83 0.63 -2.20 8.00
N LEU A 84 1.28 -1.14 8.45
CA LEU A 84 0.67 -0.02 9.14
C LEU A 84 0.37 1.08 8.13
N GLY A 85 -0.93 1.28 7.87
CA GLY A 85 -1.42 2.37 7.05
C GLY A 85 -1.06 3.71 7.68
N ASN A 86 -0.40 4.56 6.91
CA ASN A 86 0.10 5.86 7.36
C ASN A 86 -0.65 6.99 6.64
N SER A 87 -1.97 6.81 6.43
CA SER A 87 -2.80 7.91 5.97
C SER A 87 -2.89 8.91 7.13
N GLY A 88 -2.82 10.22 6.87
CA GLY A 88 -3.01 11.24 7.92
C GLY A 88 -4.37 11.22 8.64
N LEU A 89 -5.18 10.18 8.39
CA LEU A 89 -6.44 9.85 9.04
C LEU A 89 -6.27 8.82 10.17
N ALA A 90 -5.26 7.95 10.11
CA ALA A 90 -4.78 7.23 11.28
C ALA A 90 -3.83 8.18 12.02
N GLY A 91 -4.08 8.44 13.30
CA GLY A 91 -3.13 9.20 14.11
C GLY A 91 -1.75 8.54 14.13
N GLU A 92 -0.77 9.20 14.73
CA GLU A 92 0.59 8.68 14.80
C GLU A 92 0.64 7.36 15.59
N TRP A 93 1.17 6.31 14.93
CA TRP A 93 1.41 5.01 15.55
C TRP A 93 2.51 5.10 16.60
N ARG A 94 2.30 4.41 17.72
CA ARG A 94 3.26 4.28 18.82
C ARG A 94 3.55 2.82 19.08
N ILE A 95 4.83 2.53 19.29
CA ILE A 95 5.30 1.23 19.80
C ILE A 95 5.76 1.44 21.23
N CYS A 96 5.15 0.70 22.14
CA CYS A 96 5.48 0.69 23.55
C CYS A 96 6.11 -0.66 23.93
N ALA A 97 7.34 -0.63 24.43
CA ALA A 97 8.06 -1.80 24.93
C ALA A 97 8.97 -1.37 26.09
N ASP A 98 9.18 -2.28 27.05
CA ASP A 98 10.07 -2.05 28.20
C ASP A 98 9.78 -0.74 28.98
N GLY A 99 8.51 -0.37 29.09
CA GLY A 99 8.06 0.84 29.80
C GLY A 99 8.27 2.15 29.03
N ALA A 100 8.78 2.11 27.79
CA ALA A 100 8.95 3.28 26.94
C ALA A 100 8.04 3.20 25.70
N CYS A 101 7.37 4.31 25.38
CA CYS A 101 6.59 4.46 24.15
C CYS A 101 7.29 5.42 23.20
N ARG A 102 7.49 5.00 21.96
CA ARG A 102 8.06 5.84 20.90
C ARG A 102 7.14 5.86 19.70
N THR A 103 7.07 7.00 19.02
CA THR A 103 6.31 7.08 17.77
C THR A 103 7.06 6.42 16.63
N LEU A 104 6.34 6.00 15.58
CA LEU A 104 7.00 5.50 14.37
C LEU A 104 7.90 6.56 13.73
N SER A 105 7.51 7.84 13.77
CA SER A 105 8.33 8.93 13.24
C SER A 105 9.66 9.04 13.96
N ASP A 106 9.64 8.95 15.30
CA ASP A 106 10.86 8.96 16.14
C ASP A 106 11.71 7.71 15.95
N LEU A 107 11.08 6.57 15.66
CA LEU A 107 11.77 5.31 15.42
C LEU A 107 12.50 5.33 14.07
N LEU A 108 11.82 5.78 13.02
CA LEU A 108 12.28 5.75 11.64
C LEU A 108 13.08 6.99 11.24
N GLY A 109 12.93 8.10 11.97
CA GLY A 109 13.63 9.35 11.70
C GLY A 109 13.07 10.16 10.53
N HIS A 110 11.79 9.96 10.20
CA HIS A 110 11.06 10.74 9.20
C HIS A 110 9.60 10.94 9.66
N PRO A 111 8.91 12.02 9.25
CA PRO A 111 7.54 12.27 9.67
C PRO A 111 6.56 11.22 9.15
N VAL A 112 5.40 11.15 9.81
CA VAL A 112 4.17 10.51 9.30
C VAL A 112 3.87 11.05 7.90
N GLY A 113 3.76 10.16 6.91
CA GLY A 113 3.53 10.50 5.50
C GLY A 113 2.93 9.30 4.78
N THR A 114 2.79 9.35 3.45
CA THR A 114 2.11 8.31 2.66
C THR A 114 2.80 6.94 2.67
N ASN A 115 4.02 6.85 3.21
CA ASN A 115 4.79 5.61 3.26
C ASN A 115 4.24 4.66 4.33
N VAL A 116 3.77 3.50 3.87
CA VAL A 116 3.36 2.38 4.72
C VAL A 116 4.56 1.87 5.51
N THR A 117 4.40 1.70 6.82
CA THR A 117 5.42 1.06 7.65
C THR A 117 5.12 -0.42 7.76
N VAL A 118 6.07 -1.27 7.39
CA VAL A 118 5.94 -2.73 7.51
C VAL A 118 6.71 -3.19 8.73
N MET A 119 6.04 -3.92 9.62
CA MET A 119 6.62 -4.59 10.78
C MET A 119 6.78 -6.09 10.51
N ARG A 120 7.89 -6.69 10.95
CA ARG A 120 8.13 -8.14 10.89
C ARG A 120 9.14 -8.58 11.96
N ALA A 121 9.22 -9.87 12.27
CA ALA A 121 10.35 -10.38 13.04
C ALA A 121 11.66 -10.18 12.25
N CYS A 122 12.67 -9.56 12.86
CA CYS A 122 14.05 -9.65 12.38
C CYS A 122 14.54 -11.07 12.65
N ASP A 123 15.28 -11.64 11.70
CA ASP A 123 15.80 -13.01 11.71
C ASP A 123 14.78 -14.10 11.33
N LEU A 124 14.46 -14.15 10.03
CA LEU A 124 14.29 -15.46 9.37
C LEU A 124 15.66 -15.85 8.78
N PRO A 125 16.31 -16.93 9.24
CA PRO A 125 17.59 -17.35 8.69
C PRO A 125 17.46 -17.55 7.18
N ALA A 126 18.36 -16.92 6.43
CA ALA A 126 18.41 -16.95 4.97
C ALA A 126 18.55 -18.38 4.40
N THR A 127 18.90 -19.35 5.25
CA THR A 127 19.18 -20.75 4.89
C THR A 127 17.94 -21.61 4.64
N GLU A 128 16.73 -21.22 5.06
CA GLU A 128 15.51 -21.98 4.74
C GLU A 128 14.80 -21.47 3.46
N ARG A 129 15.14 -20.26 2.99
CA ARG A 129 14.61 -19.70 1.71
C ARG A 129 15.09 -20.46 0.47
N LEU A 130 16.17 -21.24 0.59
CA LEU A 130 16.75 -22.01 -0.51
C LEU A 130 16.24 -23.46 -0.58
N ARG A 131 15.48 -23.95 0.41
CA ARG A 131 15.07 -25.37 0.47
C ARG A 131 13.61 -25.65 0.10
N THR A 132 12.71 -24.68 0.22
CA THR A 132 11.28 -24.93 -0.06
C THR A 132 10.80 -24.48 -1.44
N GLY A 133 11.57 -23.68 -2.20
CA GLY A 133 11.11 -23.18 -3.51
C GLY A 133 9.79 -22.37 -3.44
N GLU A 134 9.33 -22.06 -2.24
CA GLU A 134 8.13 -21.30 -1.95
C GLU A 134 8.54 -19.84 -1.80
N THR A 135 8.73 -19.18 -2.95
CA THR A 135 8.32 -17.78 -3.07
C THR A 135 6.95 -17.66 -2.43
N THR A 136 6.78 -16.82 -1.42
CA THR A 136 5.44 -16.50 -0.90
C THR A 136 4.56 -16.13 -2.10
N SER A 137 3.29 -16.53 -2.12
CA SER A 137 2.39 -16.24 -3.26
C SER A 137 2.43 -14.77 -3.70
N ASN A 138 2.67 -13.86 -2.75
CA ASN A 138 2.88 -12.44 -2.97
C ASN A 138 4.24 -12.09 -3.62
N GLU A 139 5.35 -12.71 -3.21
CA GLU A 139 6.65 -12.54 -3.87
C GLU A 139 6.68 -13.15 -5.27
N ARG A 140 5.97 -14.27 -5.47
CA ARG A 140 5.78 -14.84 -6.81
C ARG A 140 4.96 -13.90 -7.68
N ALA A 141 3.83 -13.43 -7.16
CA ALA A 141 3.00 -12.44 -7.86
C ALA A 141 3.78 -11.16 -8.17
N ALA A 142 4.66 -10.70 -7.28
CA ALA A 142 5.53 -9.56 -7.53
C ALA A 142 6.53 -9.82 -8.67
N ARG A 143 7.23 -10.97 -8.64
CA ARG A 143 8.16 -11.35 -9.71
C ARG A 143 7.47 -11.53 -11.05
N ASP A 144 6.28 -12.12 -11.03
CA ASP A 144 5.46 -12.32 -12.22
C ASP A 144 4.98 -10.95 -12.75
N ALA A 145 4.55 -10.03 -11.87
CA ALA A 145 4.19 -8.67 -12.26
C ALA A 145 5.36 -7.93 -12.90
N ASP A 146 6.56 -7.98 -12.30
CA ASP A 146 7.80 -7.38 -12.85
C ASP A 146 8.21 -8.01 -14.19
N PHE A 147 7.89 -9.29 -14.40
CA PHE A 147 8.12 -9.96 -15.67
C PHE A 147 7.19 -9.40 -16.76
N TYR A 148 5.89 -9.32 -16.49
CA TYR A 148 4.92 -8.76 -17.42
C TYR A 148 5.22 -7.30 -17.73
N ASP A 149 5.52 -6.49 -16.72
CA ASP A 149 5.88 -5.09 -16.88
C ASP A 149 7.11 -4.86 -17.77
N ARG A 150 8.19 -5.63 -17.56
CA ARG A 150 9.36 -5.58 -18.44
C ARG A 150 9.02 -5.98 -19.88
N ARG A 151 8.24 -7.04 -20.07
CA ARG A 151 7.84 -7.48 -21.42
C ARG A 151 6.92 -6.46 -22.09
N GLY A 152 6.03 -5.83 -21.32
CA GLY A 152 5.19 -4.73 -21.77
C GLY A 152 5.99 -3.53 -22.25
N ARG A 153 7.09 -3.18 -21.55
CA ARG A 153 8.02 -2.14 -22.02
C ARG A 153 8.72 -2.51 -23.32
N GLU A 154 9.18 -3.74 -23.48
CA GLU A 154 9.77 -4.21 -24.73
C GLU A 154 8.78 -4.12 -25.90
N HIS A 155 7.52 -4.54 -25.68
CA HIS A 155 6.46 -4.38 -26.67
C HIS A 155 6.17 -2.90 -26.98
N ALA A 156 6.12 -2.03 -25.97
CA ALA A 156 5.91 -0.60 -26.17
C ALA A 156 7.05 0.05 -26.97
N LEU A 157 8.31 -0.34 -26.72
CA LEU A 157 9.48 0.09 -27.50
C LEU A 157 9.39 -0.39 -28.96
N ALA A 158 8.89 -1.61 -29.16
CA ALA A 158 8.59 -2.15 -30.49
C ALA A 158 7.32 -1.54 -31.14
N LYS A 159 6.65 -0.60 -30.48
CA LYS A 159 5.35 0.00 -30.88
C LYS A 159 4.20 -1.01 -31.00
N ALA A 160 4.38 -2.20 -30.42
CA ALA A 160 3.37 -3.24 -30.26
C ALA A 160 2.49 -2.89 -29.05
N TYR A 161 1.68 -1.84 -29.18
CA TYR A 161 0.99 -1.24 -28.03
C TYR A 161 -0.11 -2.13 -27.45
N ASP A 162 -0.75 -2.97 -28.26
CA ASP A 162 -1.80 -3.89 -27.78
C ASP A 162 -1.23 -5.00 -26.90
N GLU A 163 -0.10 -5.56 -27.30
CA GLU A 163 0.66 -6.53 -26.54
C GLU A 163 1.22 -5.90 -25.25
N ALA A 164 1.74 -4.67 -25.34
CA ALA A 164 2.19 -3.93 -24.16
C ALA A 164 1.06 -3.71 -23.15
N ILE A 165 -0.12 -3.29 -23.61
CA ILE A 165 -1.29 -3.09 -22.76
C ILE A 165 -1.74 -4.40 -22.11
N ALA A 166 -1.72 -5.51 -22.86
CA ALA A 166 -2.06 -6.83 -22.32
C ALA A 166 -1.12 -7.25 -21.19
N ASP A 167 0.18 -7.01 -21.36
CA ASP A 167 1.18 -7.28 -20.33
C ASP A 167 1.00 -6.39 -19.09
N TYR A 168 0.80 -5.09 -19.27
CA TYR A 168 0.52 -4.22 -18.13
C TYR A 168 -0.78 -4.57 -17.41
N ASN A 169 -1.79 -5.12 -18.10
CA ASN A 169 -3.00 -5.62 -17.46
C ASN A 169 -2.69 -6.79 -16.51
N GLU A 170 -1.80 -7.71 -16.91
CA GLU A 170 -1.39 -8.82 -16.04
C GLU A 170 -0.56 -8.34 -14.86
N ALA A 171 0.36 -7.38 -15.07
CA ALA A 171 1.10 -6.75 -13.98
C ALA A 171 0.16 -6.08 -12.96
N ILE A 172 -0.84 -5.34 -13.43
CA ILE A 172 -1.87 -4.70 -12.58
C ILE A 172 -2.74 -5.74 -11.86
N ARG A 173 -3.11 -6.84 -12.53
CA ARG A 173 -3.91 -7.91 -11.91
C ARG A 173 -3.17 -8.53 -10.72
N LEU A 174 -1.85 -8.67 -10.83
CA LEU A 174 -0.99 -9.25 -9.80
C LEU A 174 -0.67 -8.25 -8.67
N GLN A 175 -0.49 -6.96 -9.00
CA GLN A 175 -0.22 -5.90 -8.02
C GLN A 175 -1.01 -4.63 -8.34
N PRO A 176 -2.28 -4.54 -7.90
CA PRO A 176 -3.18 -3.44 -8.26
C PRO A 176 -2.85 -2.10 -7.57
N LEU A 177 -1.90 -2.09 -6.63
CA LEU A 177 -1.49 -0.87 -5.91
C LEU A 177 -0.17 -0.29 -6.43
N ALA A 178 0.44 -0.91 -7.43
CA ALA A 178 1.69 -0.43 -8.02
C ALA A 178 1.42 0.68 -9.05
N ALA A 179 1.61 1.94 -8.64
CA ALA A 179 1.32 3.13 -9.45
C ALA A 179 2.03 3.15 -10.81
N HIS A 180 3.24 2.60 -10.90
CA HIS A 180 4.04 2.61 -12.13
C HIS A 180 3.46 1.73 -13.25
N PHE A 181 2.73 0.65 -12.96
CA PHE A 181 2.07 -0.14 -14.00
C PHE A 181 0.94 0.64 -14.69
N TYR A 182 0.21 1.46 -13.92
CA TYR A 182 -0.79 2.37 -14.50
C TYR A 182 -0.12 3.49 -15.29
N LEU A 183 1.02 4.02 -14.84
CA LEU A 183 1.80 4.98 -15.63
C LEU A 183 2.21 4.39 -16.99
N ASP A 184 2.81 3.19 -16.99
CA ASP A 184 3.33 2.56 -18.20
C ASP A 184 2.20 2.15 -19.17
N ARG A 185 1.07 1.65 -18.64
CA ARG A 185 -0.14 1.39 -19.46
C ARG A 185 -0.75 2.67 -20.01
N GLY A 186 -0.78 3.74 -19.21
CA GLY A 186 -1.23 5.06 -19.65
C GLY A 186 -0.36 5.62 -20.78
N MET A 187 0.96 5.41 -20.71
CA MET A 187 1.88 5.76 -21.78
C MET A 187 1.61 4.97 -23.06
N ALA A 188 1.35 3.66 -22.95
CA ALA A 188 0.99 2.82 -24.09
C ALA A 188 -0.34 3.24 -24.73
N TYR A 189 -1.39 3.51 -23.93
CA TYR A 189 -2.65 4.05 -24.44
C TYR A 189 -2.47 5.40 -25.14
N ARG A 190 -1.67 6.30 -24.56
CA ARG A 190 -1.38 7.61 -25.16
C ARG A 190 -0.67 7.45 -26.50
N ALA A 191 0.31 6.56 -26.59
CA ALA A 191 1.05 6.26 -27.82
C ALA A 191 0.16 5.60 -28.88
N LYS A 192 -0.81 4.78 -28.47
CA LYS A 192 -1.87 4.21 -29.33
C LYS A 192 -2.91 5.24 -29.78
N GLY A 193 -2.96 6.41 -29.13
CA GLY A 193 -3.94 7.47 -29.41
C GLY A 193 -5.22 7.40 -28.59
N ASP A 194 -5.35 6.43 -27.67
CA ASP A 194 -6.47 6.30 -26.74
C ASP A 194 -6.29 7.25 -25.53
N ARG A 195 -6.46 8.54 -25.81
CA ARG A 195 -6.29 9.62 -24.83
C ARG A 195 -7.21 9.48 -23.61
N PRO A 196 -8.49 9.09 -23.73
CA PRO A 196 -9.35 8.91 -22.56
C PRO A 196 -8.84 7.85 -21.58
N ARG A 197 -8.43 6.67 -22.09
CA ARG A 197 -7.88 5.61 -21.22
C ARG A 197 -6.54 5.98 -20.62
N ALA A 198 -5.67 6.63 -21.40
CA ALA A 198 -4.40 7.15 -20.89
C ALA A 198 -4.59 8.16 -19.74
N LEU A 199 -5.54 9.10 -19.88
CA LEU A 199 -5.82 10.06 -18.82
C LEU A 199 -6.37 9.39 -17.56
N ALA A 200 -7.22 8.37 -17.72
CA ALA A 200 -7.74 7.59 -16.60
C ALA A 200 -6.61 6.88 -15.84
N ASP A 201 -5.68 6.26 -16.57
CA ASP A 201 -4.53 5.55 -16.00
C ASP A 201 -3.55 6.51 -15.30
N PHE A 202 -3.21 7.65 -15.90
CA PHE A 202 -2.38 8.66 -15.21
C PHE A 202 -3.07 9.23 -13.97
N THR A 203 -4.39 9.40 -14.01
CA THR A 203 -5.17 9.83 -12.84
C THR A 203 -5.15 8.78 -11.74
N HIS A 204 -5.21 7.50 -12.11
CA HIS A 204 -5.12 6.40 -11.17
C HIS A 204 -3.71 6.30 -10.54
N ALA A 205 -2.66 6.40 -11.36
CA ALA A 205 -1.27 6.42 -10.90
C ALA A 205 -1.02 7.54 -9.87
N VAL A 206 -1.50 8.77 -10.14
CA VAL A 206 -1.39 9.91 -9.21
C VAL A 206 -2.20 9.69 -7.92
N ARG A 207 -3.32 8.96 -7.97
CA ARG A 207 -4.10 8.63 -6.78
C ARG A 207 -3.37 7.63 -5.89
N LEU A 208 -2.72 6.64 -6.49
CA LEU A 208 -1.94 5.63 -5.77
C LEU A 208 -0.63 6.21 -5.22
N ASP A 209 0.05 7.02 -6.02
CA ASP A 209 1.28 7.71 -5.64
C ASP A 209 1.23 9.19 -6.08
N PRO A 210 0.80 10.10 -5.19
CA PRO A 210 0.79 11.53 -5.46
C PRO A 210 2.19 12.15 -5.68
N ALA A 211 3.25 11.47 -5.23
CA ALA A 211 4.64 11.93 -5.39
C ALA A 211 5.26 11.47 -6.72
N LEU A 212 4.57 10.63 -7.51
CA LEU A 212 5.03 10.20 -8.83
C LEU A 212 4.93 11.36 -9.84
N GLU A 213 5.94 12.23 -9.85
CA GLU A 213 5.97 13.46 -10.64
C GLU A 213 5.73 13.22 -12.13
N ILE A 214 6.26 12.11 -12.67
CA ILE A 214 6.07 11.73 -14.07
C ILE A 214 4.59 11.51 -14.38
N ALA A 215 3.86 10.78 -13.52
CA ALA A 215 2.42 10.56 -13.72
C ALA A 215 1.63 11.86 -13.61
N LEU A 216 2.00 12.74 -12.68
CA LEU A 216 1.38 14.06 -12.56
C LEU A 216 1.61 14.92 -13.81
N ALA A 217 2.84 14.94 -14.33
CA ALA A 217 3.21 15.67 -15.54
C ALA A 217 2.45 15.14 -16.77
N GLN A 218 2.40 13.81 -16.95
CA GLN A 218 1.67 13.17 -18.05
C GLN A 218 0.17 13.45 -17.98
N ARG A 219 -0.44 13.36 -16.78
CA ARG A 219 -1.85 13.69 -16.56
C ARG A 219 -2.18 15.13 -16.94
N LYS A 220 -1.38 16.09 -16.45
CA LYS A 220 -1.56 17.52 -16.73
C LYS A 220 -1.43 17.81 -18.23
N ALA A 221 -0.39 17.28 -18.86
CA ALA A 221 -0.13 17.48 -20.28
C ALA A 221 -1.28 16.91 -21.14
N LEU A 222 -1.73 15.69 -20.84
CA LEU A 222 -2.77 15.03 -21.61
C LEU A 222 -4.15 15.67 -21.40
N ALA A 223 -4.46 16.16 -20.20
CA ALA A 223 -5.70 16.89 -19.94
C ALA A 223 -5.81 18.16 -20.80
N LEU A 224 -4.71 18.93 -20.88
CA LEU A 224 -4.64 20.12 -21.74
C LEU A 224 -4.77 19.77 -23.21
N GLU A 225 -4.13 18.68 -23.66
CA GLU A 225 -4.22 18.20 -25.03
C GLU A 225 -5.67 17.85 -25.42
N ILE A 226 -6.39 17.13 -24.55
CA ILE A 226 -7.81 16.77 -24.76
C ILE A 226 -8.70 18.01 -24.81
N GLU A 227 -8.48 18.98 -23.91
CA GLU A 227 -9.24 20.23 -23.89
C GLU A 227 -9.06 21.04 -25.19
N GLN A 228 -7.81 21.16 -25.66
CA GLN A 228 -7.48 21.86 -26.91
C GLN A 228 -8.08 21.16 -28.14
N LEU A 229 -8.08 19.83 -28.18
CA LEU A 229 -8.72 19.07 -29.25
C LEU A 229 -10.25 19.26 -29.24
N GLY A 230 -10.87 19.26 -28.05
CA GLY A 230 -12.30 19.52 -27.90
C GLY A 230 -12.72 20.94 -28.29
N ALA A 231 -11.86 21.93 -28.04
CA ALA A 231 -12.08 23.33 -28.44
C ALA A 231 -11.94 23.55 -29.96
N ARG A 232 -11.13 22.73 -30.64
CA ARG A 232 -10.89 22.81 -32.10
C ARG A 232 -11.93 22.08 -32.95
N MET A 233 -12.82 21.26 -32.36
CA MET A 233 -13.90 20.63 -33.12
C MET A 233 -14.98 21.66 -33.50
N PRO A 234 -15.31 21.84 -34.79
CA PRO A 234 -16.35 22.76 -35.23
C PRO A 234 -17.73 22.34 -34.69
N ARG A 235 -18.58 23.32 -34.36
CA ARG A 235 -19.91 23.14 -33.74
C ARG A 235 -20.84 22.16 -34.49
N SER A 236 -20.58 21.87 -35.77
CA SER A 236 -21.39 20.98 -36.61
C SER A 236 -21.28 19.48 -36.28
N GLN A 237 -20.33 19.05 -35.45
CA GLN A 237 -20.16 17.62 -35.10
C GLN A 237 -20.62 17.26 -33.67
N LYS A 238 -21.19 18.22 -32.91
CA LYS A 238 -21.67 17.97 -31.53
C LYS A 238 -23.06 17.29 -31.46
N SER A 239 -23.69 16.97 -32.59
CA SER A 239 -25.09 16.54 -32.67
C SER A 239 -25.31 15.12 -33.23
N ALA A 240 -24.48 14.15 -32.85
CA ALA A 240 -24.67 12.77 -33.28
C ALA A 240 -24.27 11.77 -32.18
N THR A 241 -24.94 11.86 -31.03
CA THR A 241 -25.14 10.73 -30.10
C THR A 241 -26.17 11.19 -29.07
N LYS A 242 -27.43 10.83 -29.30
CA LYS A 242 -28.49 10.77 -28.30
C LYS A 242 -29.04 9.36 -28.32
#